data_AF-A0A563VJE1-F1
#
_entry.id   AF-A0A563VJE1-F1
#
_cell.length_a   1.000
_cell.length_b   1.000
_cell.length_c   1.000
_cell.angle_alpha   90.00
_cell.angle_beta   90.00
_cell.angle_gamma   90.00
#
_symmetry.space_group_name_H-M   'P 1'
#
loop_
_entity.id
_entity.type
_entity.pdbx_description
1 polymer ?
#
loop_
_entity_poly.entity_id
_entity_poly.type
_entity_poly.pdbx_seq_one_letter_code
_entity_poly.pdbx_strand_id
1 'polypeptide(L)'
;MPKPTQAHLERIVNKNESIEARQKILSQMPYYMGAKLLEVRVDPQSVIYRWSVEDKGNKQICTLSAFWGDSKTKILSGKEPLMEKELINCAKGNAFSGIEETAKLCGYKSDIESFTANLKQAVAELGLDINSIKSLKKLIPES
;
A
#
# COMPACT_ATOMS: atom_id res chain seq x y z
N MET A 1 -20.08 12.89 15.36
CA MET A 1 -19.02 12.66 14.35
C MET A 1 -19.03 11.17 14.00
N PRO A 2 -18.96 10.79 12.71
CA PRO A 2 -18.78 9.39 12.34
C PRO A 2 -17.47 8.86 12.95
N LYS A 3 -17.49 7.63 13.45
CA LYS A 3 -16.27 6.99 13.99
C LYS A 3 -15.28 6.80 12.83
N PRO A 4 -13.97 7.04 13.04
CA PRO A 4 -12.98 6.75 12.01
C PRO A 4 -13.02 5.26 11.67
N THR A 5 -12.92 4.95 10.38
CA THR A 5 -12.89 3.59 9.81
C THR A 5 -11.52 3.24 9.20
N GLN A 6 -10.53 4.10 9.41
CA GLN A 6 -9.19 3.93 8.91
C GLN A 6 -8.13 4.59 9.81
N ALA A 7 -6.92 4.07 9.78
CA ALA A 7 -5.75 4.62 10.43
C ALA A 7 -4.55 4.59 9.48
N HIS A 8 -3.68 5.59 9.58
CA HIS A 8 -2.47 5.70 8.77
C HIS A 8 -1.25 5.87 9.67
N LEU A 9 -0.13 5.27 9.26
CA LEU A 9 1.19 5.43 9.84
C LEU A 9 2.19 5.66 8.71
N GLU A 10 2.93 6.76 8.79
CA GLU A 10 3.90 7.15 7.77
C GLU A 10 5.34 7.00 8.29
N ARG A 11 6.24 6.57 7.41
CA ARG A 11 7.69 6.67 7.60
C ARG A 11 8.33 7.17 6.32
N ILE A 12 9.37 7.98 6.49
CA ILE A 12 10.20 8.47 5.40
C ILE A 12 11.52 7.71 5.44
N VAL A 13 11.91 7.11 4.32
CA VAL A 13 13.18 6.39 4.17
C VAL A 13 14.01 7.00 3.04
N ASN A 14 15.34 6.94 3.14
CA ASN A 14 16.22 7.50 2.12
C ASN A 14 16.62 6.43 1.11
N LYS A 15 16.41 6.67 -0.18
CA LYS A 15 16.69 5.74 -1.28
C LYS A 15 18.17 5.40 -1.42
N ASN A 16 19.03 6.28 -0.92
CA ASN A 16 20.48 6.10 -0.94
C ASN A 16 20.96 5.15 0.17
N GLU A 17 20.13 4.87 1.17
CA GLU A 17 20.42 3.85 2.19
C GLU A 17 20.21 2.45 1.63
N SER A 18 20.92 1.48 2.22
CA SER A 18 20.79 0.07 1.85
C SER A 18 19.34 -0.40 1.99
N ILE A 19 18.97 -1.43 1.23
CA ILE A 19 17.60 -1.97 1.27
C ILE A 19 17.30 -2.50 2.68
N GLU A 20 18.28 -3.14 3.33
CA GLU A 20 18.18 -3.73 4.67
C GLU A 20 17.93 -2.66 5.73
N ALA A 21 18.62 -1.52 5.64
CA ALA A 21 18.42 -0.40 6.55
C ALA A 21 16.98 0.14 6.46
N ARG A 22 16.47 0.31 5.23
CA ARG A 22 15.09 0.74 4.99
C ARG A 22 14.07 -0.29 5.46
N GLN A 23 14.28 -1.56 5.14
CA GLN A 23 13.42 -2.67 5.58
C GLN A 23 13.31 -2.73 7.11
N LYS A 24 14.42 -2.55 7.83
CA LYS A 24 14.43 -2.55 9.30
C LYS A 24 13.53 -1.46 9.91
N ILE A 25 13.40 -0.33 9.22
CA ILE A 25 12.49 0.76 9.64
C ILE A 25 11.04 0.34 9.37
N LEU A 26 10.76 -0.17 8.17
CA LEU A 26 9.41 -0.49 7.72
C LEU A 26 8.83 -1.73 8.42
N SER A 27 9.67 -2.71 8.80
CA SER A 27 9.25 -3.92 9.50
C SER A 27 8.67 -3.67 10.89
N GLN A 28 8.95 -2.51 11.49
CA GLN A 28 8.40 -2.12 12.79
C GLN A 28 7.01 -1.50 12.69
N MET A 29 6.61 -1.04 11.49
CA MET A 29 5.35 -0.32 11.30
C MET A 29 4.11 -1.16 11.60
N PRO A 30 4.02 -2.47 11.25
CA PRO A 30 2.89 -3.31 11.65
C PRO A 30 2.68 -3.35 13.17
N TYR A 31 3.76 -3.43 13.95
CA TYR A 31 3.69 -3.42 15.41
C TYR A 31 3.08 -2.11 15.94
N TYR A 32 3.60 -0.96 15.48
CA TYR A 32 3.07 0.35 15.89
C TYR A 32 1.63 0.57 15.43
N MET A 33 1.26 0.09 14.24
CA MET A 33 -0.11 0.14 13.77
C MET A 33 -1.03 -0.71 14.63
N GLY A 34 -0.61 -1.92 15.03
CA GLY A 34 -1.37 -2.77 15.94
C GLY A 34 -1.67 -2.08 17.27
N ALA A 35 -0.68 -1.43 17.88
CA ALA A 35 -0.89 -0.65 19.11
C ALA A 35 -1.92 0.47 18.91
N LYS A 36 -1.81 1.24 17.81
CA LYS A 36 -2.76 2.31 17.45
C LYS A 36 -4.20 1.79 17.26
N LEU A 37 -4.36 0.61 16.68
CA LEU A 37 -5.69 0.00 16.49
C LEU A 37 -6.31 -0.42 17.83
N LEU A 38 -5.50 -0.94 18.76
CA LEU A 38 -5.98 -1.30 20.09
C LEU A 38 -6.45 -0.08 20.90
N GLU A 39 -5.80 1.08 20.75
CA GLU A 39 -6.24 2.34 21.38
C GLU A 39 -7.66 2.74 21.00
N VAL A 40 -8.05 2.46 19.75
CA VAL A 40 -9.40 2.73 19.23
C VAL A 40 -10.33 1.51 19.30
N ARG A 41 -9.94 0.46 20.03
CA ARG A 41 -10.69 -0.78 20.26
C ARG A 41 -11.02 -1.54 18.96
N VAL A 42 -10.10 -1.52 18.00
CA VAL A 42 -10.19 -2.29 16.77
C VAL A 42 -9.23 -3.46 16.86
N ASP A 43 -9.72 -4.67 16.58
CA ASP A 43 -8.90 -5.87 16.51
C ASP A 43 -7.94 -5.79 15.29
N PRO A 44 -6.61 -5.77 15.50
CA PRO A 44 -5.63 -5.71 14.42
C PRO A 44 -5.68 -6.88 13.43
N GLN A 45 -6.28 -8.01 13.80
CA GLN A 45 -6.45 -9.18 12.92
C GLN A 45 -7.70 -9.06 12.02
N SER A 46 -8.62 -8.14 12.35
CA SER A 46 -9.88 -7.96 11.63
C SER A 46 -9.81 -6.95 10.46
N VAL A 47 -8.71 -6.20 10.34
CA VAL A 47 -8.56 -5.09 9.39
C VAL A 47 -7.96 -5.53 8.06
N ILE A 48 -8.03 -4.65 7.06
CA ILE A 48 -7.19 -4.75 5.85
C ILE A 48 -6.03 -3.79 6.00
N TYR A 49 -4.82 -4.28 5.74
CA TYR A 49 -3.63 -3.45 5.63
C TYR A 49 -3.33 -3.13 4.16
N ARG A 50 -2.94 -1.89 3.89
CA ARG A 50 -2.47 -1.47 2.56
C ARG A 50 -1.25 -0.59 2.71
N TRP A 51 -0.20 -0.94 1.99
CA TRP A 51 0.96 -0.07 1.83
C TRP A 51 0.78 0.88 0.66
N SER A 52 1.37 2.07 0.79
CA SER A 52 1.53 3.03 -0.29
C SER A 52 2.96 3.57 -0.25
N VAL A 53 3.66 3.57 -1.38
CA VAL A 53 5.05 4.04 -1.49
C VAL A 53 5.12 5.14 -2.53
N GLU A 54 5.37 6.37 -2.07
CA GLU A 54 5.55 7.55 -2.92
C GLU A 54 7.04 7.92 -2.98
N ASP A 55 7.58 8.04 -4.20
CA ASP A 55 8.94 8.56 -4.42
C ASP A 55 8.95 10.09 -4.43
N LYS A 56 9.81 10.72 -3.61
CA LYS A 56 10.08 12.17 -3.62
C LYS A 56 11.58 12.43 -3.64
N GLY A 57 12.14 12.59 -4.84
CA GLY A 57 13.59 12.76 -5.02
C GLY A 57 14.37 11.55 -4.49
N ASN A 58 15.29 11.81 -3.55
CA ASN A 58 16.05 10.76 -2.86
C ASN A 58 15.31 10.15 -1.65
N LYS A 59 14.07 10.54 -1.38
CA LYS A 59 13.25 10.01 -0.28
C LYS A 59 12.11 9.15 -0.82
N GLN A 60 11.67 8.21 0.01
CA GLN A 60 10.45 7.46 -0.17
C GLN A 60 9.55 7.66 1.05
N ILE A 61 8.30 8.03 0.80
CA ILE A 61 7.27 8.10 1.83
C ILE A 61 6.51 6.78 1.78
N CYS A 62 6.64 5.99 2.84
CA CYS A 62 5.98 4.71 3.00
C CYS A 62 4.85 4.87 4.02
N THR A 63 3.62 4.64 3.58
CA THR A 63 2.43 4.71 4.42
C THR A 63 1.83 3.32 4.60
N LEU A 64 1.75 2.85 5.83
CA LEU A 64 0.93 1.70 6.21
C LEU A 64 -0.45 2.21 6.63
N SER A 65 -1.49 1.75 5.94
CA SER A 65 -2.87 2.08 6.27
C SER A 65 -3.61 0.84 6.75
N ALA A 66 -4.46 0.98 7.75
CA ALA A 66 -5.38 -0.04 8.23
C ALA A 66 -6.82 0.41 7.99
N PHE A 67 -7.69 -0.47 7.49
CA PHE A 67 -9.09 -0.20 7.17
C PHE A 67 -10.03 -1.19 7.85
N TRP A 68 -11.09 -0.68 8.46
CA TRP A 68 -12.18 -1.45 9.07
C TRP A 68 -13.54 -0.84 8.69
N GLY A 69 -14.64 -1.48 9.09
CA GLY A 69 -15.99 -0.99 8.80
C GLY A 69 -16.23 -0.64 7.33
N ASP A 70 -16.82 0.53 7.08
CA ASP A 70 -17.19 0.98 5.73
C ASP A 70 -15.98 1.14 4.80
N SER A 71 -14.83 1.61 5.30
CA SER A 71 -13.62 1.74 4.49
C SER A 71 -13.11 0.37 4.01
N LYS A 72 -13.18 -0.66 4.87
CA LYS A 72 -12.85 -2.04 4.48
C LYS A 72 -13.82 -2.55 3.41
N THR A 73 -15.12 -2.36 3.62
CA THR A 73 -16.15 -2.78 2.67
C THR A 73 -15.96 -2.12 1.31
N LYS A 74 -15.64 -0.82 1.28
CA LYS A 74 -15.39 -0.06 0.06
C LYS A 74 -14.24 -0.64 -0.76
N ILE A 75 -13.10 -0.93 -0.13
CA ILE A 75 -11.94 -1.57 -0.79
C ILE A 75 -12.33 -2.93 -1.38
N LEU A 76 -13.01 -3.77 -0.59
CA LEU A 76 -13.42 -5.10 -1.01
C LEU A 76 -14.52 -5.11 -2.09
N SER A 77 -15.27 -4.02 -2.23
CA SER A 77 -16.39 -3.95 -3.17
C SER A 77 -15.95 -3.94 -4.63
N GLY A 78 -14.75 -3.45 -4.92
CA GLY A 78 -14.29 -3.24 -6.30
C GLY A 78 -14.88 -2.00 -7.00
N LYS A 79 -15.72 -1.21 -6.33
CA LYS A 79 -16.48 -0.11 -6.95
C LYS A 79 -15.69 1.19 -7.09
N GLU A 80 -14.63 1.34 -6.30
CA GLU A 80 -13.80 2.54 -6.28
C GLU A 80 -12.31 2.15 -6.32
N PRO A 81 -11.85 1.62 -7.46
CA PRO A 81 -10.44 1.29 -7.63
C PRO A 81 -9.58 2.55 -7.60
N LEU A 82 -8.36 2.41 -7.08
CA LEU A 82 -7.35 3.47 -7.17
C LEU A 82 -6.92 3.65 -8.63
N MET A 83 -6.63 4.90 -9.01
CA MET A 83 -6.21 5.26 -10.36
C MET A 83 -4.91 6.06 -10.33
N GLU A 84 -4.29 6.22 -11.51
CA GLU A 84 -3.15 7.11 -11.73
C GLU A 84 -2.01 6.91 -10.70
N LYS A 85 -1.54 8.00 -10.08
CA LYS A 85 -0.45 7.97 -9.10
C LYS A 85 -0.76 7.14 -7.86
N GLU A 86 -2.02 7.15 -7.39
CA GLU A 86 -2.41 6.36 -6.21
C GLU A 86 -2.36 4.86 -6.50
N LEU A 87 -2.76 4.45 -7.70
CA LEU A 87 -2.65 3.08 -8.17
C LEU A 87 -1.20 2.62 -8.20
N ILE A 88 -0.29 3.46 -8.73
CA ILE A 88 1.14 3.15 -8.77
C ILE A 88 1.71 3.01 -7.36
N ASN A 89 1.43 3.97 -6.48
CA ASN A 89 1.95 3.95 -5.11
C ASN A 89 1.43 2.73 -4.33
N CYS A 90 0.16 2.36 -4.52
CA CYS A 90 -0.43 1.14 -3.97
C CYS A 90 0.24 -0.12 -4.54
N ALA A 91 0.36 -0.23 -5.86
CA ALA A 91 0.96 -1.39 -6.51
C ALA A 91 2.43 -1.58 -6.06
N LYS A 92 3.20 -0.48 -5.96
CA LYS A 92 4.56 -0.47 -5.43
C LYS A 92 4.61 -0.98 -3.99
N GLY A 93 3.71 -0.50 -3.14
CA GLY A 93 3.68 -0.85 -1.72
C GLY A 93 3.27 -2.29 -1.44
N ASN A 94 2.45 -2.91 -2.30
CA ASN A 94 1.90 -4.24 -2.04
C ASN A 94 2.43 -5.33 -2.99
N ALA A 95 3.42 -5.03 -3.84
CA ALA A 95 3.96 -5.96 -4.83
C ALA A 95 4.48 -7.29 -4.26
N PHE A 96 4.82 -7.33 -2.97
CA PHE A 96 5.23 -8.54 -2.25
C PHE A 96 4.07 -9.53 -2.05
N SER A 97 2.81 -9.06 -1.96
CA SER A 97 1.62 -9.88 -1.69
C SER A 97 1.12 -10.69 -2.90
N GLY A 98 1.76 -10.57 -4.06
CA GLY A 98 1.30 -11.18 -5.31
C GLY A 98 0.25 -10.34 -6.04
N ILE A 99 0.02 -10.64 -7.32
CA ILE A 99 -0.78 -9.79 -8.22
C ILE A 99 -2.25 -9.71 -7.80
N GLU A 100 -2.84 -10.83 -7.35
CA GLU A 100 -4.25 -10.90 -6.96
C GLU A 100 -4.55 -10.05 -5.72
N GLU A 101 -3.77 -10.24 -4.66
CA GLU A 101 -3.95 -9.46 -3.43
C GLU A 101 -3.57 -8.00 -3.67
N THR A 102 -2.56 -7.69 -4.49
CA THR A 102 -2.25 -6.31 -4.89
C THR A 102 -3.44 -5.65 -5.58
N ALA A 103 -4.04 -6.32 -6.58
CA ALA A 103 -5.21 -5.81 -7.29
C ALA A 103 -6.38 -5.55 -6.32
N LYS A 104 -6.66 -6.50 -5.43
CA LYS A 104 -7.66 -6.37 -4.37
C LYS A 104 -7.41 -5.17 -3.46
N LEU A 105 -6.19 -5.00 -2.96
CA LEU A 105 -5.80 -3.89 -2.08
C LEU A 105 -5.87 -2.53 -2.78
N CYS A 106 -5.60 -2.49 -4.09
CA CYS A 106 -5.78 -1.31 -4.91
C CYS A 106 -7.24 -1.10 -5.37
N GLY A 107 -8.18 -1.91 -4.88
CA GLY A 107 -9.62 -1.71 -5.07
C GLY A 107 -10.20 -2.35 -6.33
N TYR A 108 -9.50 -3.30 -6.95
CA TYR A 108 -9.98 -4.02 -8.15
C TYR A 108 -10.67 -5.34 -7.84
N LYS A 109 -10.76 -5.74 -6.56
CA LYS A 109 -11.32 -7.02 -6.13
C LYS A 109 -10.62 -8.20 -6.85
N SER A 110 -11.27 -8.83 -7.83
CA SER A 110 -10.74 -9.96 -8.61
C SER A 110 -10.48 -9.59 -10.07
N ASP A 111 -10.64 -8.32 -10.45
CA ASP A 111 -10.45 -7.83 -11.82
C ASP A 111 -8.96 -7.50 -12.08
N ILE A 112 -8.18 -8.56 -12.31
CA ILE A 112 -6.74 -8.49 -12.57
C ILE A 112 -6.47 -7.84 -13.94
N GLU A 113 -7.38 -8.01 -14.91
CA GLU A 113 -7.24 -7.48 -16.26
C GLU A 113 -7.29 -5.95 -16.24
N SER A 114 -8.35 -5.38 -15.64
CA SER A 114 -8.48 -3.93 -15.47
C SER A 114 -7.38 -3.35 -14.59
N PHE A 115 -7.00 -4.05 -13.51
CA PHE A 115 -5.86 -3.64 -12.68
C PHE A 115 -4.58 -3.50 -13.50
N THR A 116 -4.27 -4.52 -14.30
CA THR A 116 -3.04 -4.56 -15.10
C THR A 116 -3.07 -3.50 -16.21
N ALA A 117 -4.21 -3.31 -16.87
CA ALA A 117 -4.38 -2.31 -17.91
C ALA A 117 -4.20 -0.89 -17.36
N ASN A 118 -4.90 -0.55 -16.28
CA ASN A 118 -4.84 0.78 -15.67
C ASN A 118 -3.46 1.05 -15.05
N LEU A 119 -2.81 0.04 -14.47
CA LEU A 119 -1.46 0.19 -13.93
C LEU A 119 -0.44 0.47 -15.05
N LYS A 120 -0.53 -0.25 -16.18
CA LYS A 120 0.33 0.00 -17.35
C LYS A 120 0.12 1.41 -17.89
N GLN A 121 -1.13 1.84 -18.00
CA GLN A 121 -1.47 3.18 -18.46
C GLN A 121 -0.89 4.25 -17.52
N ALA A 122 -1.15 4.16 -16.23
CA ALA A 122 -0.68 5.12 -15.24
C ALA A 122 0.86 5.24 -15.23
N VAL A 123 1.54 4.10 -15.34
CA VAL A 123 3.01 4.05 -15.41
C VAL A 123 3.54 4.76 -16.66
N ALA A 124 2.90 4.52 -17.81
CA ALA A 124 3.27 5.15 -19.08
C ALA A 124 3.05 6.67 -19.06
N GLU A 125 1.93 7.14 -18.48
CA GLU A 125 1.60 8.57 -18.37
C GLU A 125 2.61 9.35 -17.51
N LEU A 126 3.25 8.69 -16.53
CA LEU A 126 4.29 9.29 -15.69
C LEU A 126 5.71 9.09 -16.26
N GLY A 127 5.85 8.52 -17.45
CA GLY A 127 7.15 8.22 -18.08
C GLY A 127 7.99 7.23 -17.27
N LEU A 128 7.35 6.37 -16.46
CA LEU A 128 8.03 5.36 -15.66
C LEU A 128 8.12 4.04 -16.43
N ASP A 129 9.17 3.25 -16.18
CA ASP A 129 9.22 1.87 -16.64
C ASP A 129 8.48 0.96 -15.64
N ILE A 130 7.56 0.12 -16.11
CA ILE A 130 6.84 -0.84 -15.27
C ILE A 130 7.77 -1.84 -14.56
N ASN A 131 8.97 -2.06 -15.09
CA ASN A 131 9.99 -2.87 -14.40
C ASN A 131 10.47 -2.22 -13.10
N SER A 132 10.34 -0.89 -12.95
CA SER A 132 10.64 -0.20 -11.69
C SER A 132 9.73 -0.63 -10.54
N ILE A 133 8.50 -1.10 -10.84
CA ILE A 133 7.56 -1.65 -9.86
C ILE A 133 8.01 -3.05 -9.41
N LYS A 134 8.56 -3.87 -10.33
CA LYS A 134 9.06 -5.22 -9.99
C LYS A 134 10.26 -5.17 -9.02
N SER A 135 11.13 -4.18 -9.17
CA SER A 135 12.29 -3.99 -8.28
C SER A 135 11.90 -3.59 -6.85
N LEU A 136 10.67 -3.09 -6.63
CA LEU A 136 10.18 -2.67 -5.31
C LEU A 136 9.61 -3.79 -4.45
N LYS A 137 9.48 -5.02 -5.00
CA LYS A 137 9.15 -6.23 -4.23
C LYS A 137 10.06 -6.45 -3.01
N LYS A 138 11.25 -5.87 -3.01
CA LYS A 138 12.23 -6.02 -1.92
C LYS A 138 12.14 -4.95 -0.84
N LEU A 139 11.37 -3.87 -0.99
CA LEU A 139 11.39 -2.76 -0.02
C LEU A 139 10.49 -3.02 1.19
N ILE A 140 9.26 -3.47 0.95
CA ILE A 140 8.31 -3.79 2.01
C ILE A 140 8.56 -5.24 2.43
N PRO A 141 8.83 -5.51 3.72
CA PRO A 141 9.02 -6.88 4.19
C PRO A 141 7.72 -7.67 4.06
N GLU A 142 7.83 -8.95 3.70
CA GLU A 142 6.73 -9.90 3.79
C GLU A 142 6.28 -9.98 5.26
N SER A 143 4.99 -9.78 5.50
CA SER A 143 4.36 -9.77 6.82
C SER A 143 3.84 -11.16 7.20
#